data_AF-A0A1B6HY71-F1
#
_entry.id   AF-A0A1B6HY71-F1
#
_cell.length_a   1.000
_cell.length_b   1.000
_cell.length_c   1.000
_cell.angle_alpha   90.00
_cell.angle_beta   90.00
_cell.angle_gamma   90.00
#
_symmetry.space_group_name_H-M   'P 1'
#
loop_
_entity.id
_entity.type
_entity.pdbx_description
1 polymer ?
#
loop_
_entity_poly.entity_id
_entity_poly.type
_entity_poly.pdbx_seq_one_letter_code
_entity_poly.pdbx_strand_id
1 'polypeptide(L)'
;GRLTKRVGTPPGGMMSSSMRRLLDPNTHSFIPAEGDSSLPPVVNRLQGEVTYSDLESPISLNQPVIKFALNRNLFVIVKRVLLDCCVNRECWCFSSEGLACVGQDEIVFLLECLPQETLPPKHVFLLINSLYQDAAKGSTVSEMTFTPAMSNNLLNSRDHGGFLYIRTSYQCTAQLALPSPPYLVALLIHRWETPWARLFPIRLVLRMGAEFRYYPCPLVSVRDRPPLYTEIGHTIINILADFRKYSYSLPSVRGLVIHMEDRQTTINIPRNRYDQVVRALNNSNDSVLAFGANLSLAADSHLVCMQSTEDENTSYHTQAINIHNKPRRVTGASFVVFNGALKVPGLAGKSSIVEDGLMVQVPSETMVALRTALRDMRDYSIGCGPNAEETVVLQWTADDTNFNIGVKSCVDGRPLDGVPSIRVHNGTDYSGGTRIIRWTEVFILQCEDSDHSNEPLDISRLSESIARATCLALVPLLDLLSAASLTTLAVRTTIHPDNVGYEAGSN
;
A
#
# COMPACT_ATOMS: atom_id res chain seq x y z
N GLY A 1 -33.13 19.62 62.71
CA GLY A 1 -32.10 20.61 62.38
C GLY A 1 -31.44 20.21 61.07
N ARG A 2 -31.47 21.13 60.09
CA ARG A 2 -30.80 21.17 58.78
C ARG A 2 -31.07 20.03 57.78
N LEU A 3 -32.08 20.30 56.95
CA LEU A 3 -32.25 19.80 55.58
C LEU A 3 -31.07 20.22 54.70
N THR A 4 -30.38 19.26 54.10
CA THR A 4 -29.38 19.47 53.04
C THR A 4 -30.07 19.68 51.69
N LYS A 5 -29.91 20.87 51.12
CA LYS A 5 -30.35 21.25 49.77
C LYS A 5 -29.70 20.34 48.71
N ARG A 6 -30.51 19.72 47.85
CA ARG A 6 -30.06 19.21 46.55
C ARG A 6 -29.61 20.39 45.68
N VAL A 7 -28.36 20.37 45.25
CA VAL A 7 -27.84 21.28 44.22
C VAL A 7 -28.32 20.73 42.87
N GLY A 8 -29.07 21.55 42.13
CA GLY A 8 -29.56 21.19 40.80
C GLY A 8 -28.41 21.07 39.81
N THR A 9 -28.42 19.98 39.04
CA THR A 9 -27.68 19.86 37.79
C THR A 9 -28.00 21.04 36.87
N PRO A 10 -27.00 21.70 36.26
CA PRO A 10 -27.27 22.69 35.22
C PRO A 10 -28.04 22.03 34.07
N PRO A 11 -28.95 22.73 33.40
CA PRO A 11 -29.56 22.19 32.19
C PRO A 11 -28.44 21.92 31.19
N GLY A 12 -28.35 20.67 30.73
CA GLY A 12 -27.44 20.29 29.66
C GLY A 12 -27.65 21.25 28.49
N GLY A 13 -26.57 21.89 28.04
CA GLY A 13 -26.62 22.75 26.87
C GLY A 13 -27.25 21.96 25.72
N MET A 14 -28.40 22.42 25.25
CA MET A 14 -28.95 21.94 23.98
C MET A 14 -27.88 22.20 22.93
N MET A 15 -27.26 21.13 22.43
CA MET A 15 -26.41 21.24 21.25
C MET A 15 -27.25 21.91 20.16
N SER A 16 -26.78 23.07 19.69
CA SER A 16 -27.39 23.82 18.61
C SER A 16 -27.79 22.90 17.45
N SER A 17 -29.01 23.06 16.94
CA SER A 17 -29.53 22.32 15.78
C SER A 17 -28.69 22.49 14.52
N SER A 18 -27.81 23.49 14.46
CA SER A 18 -26.86 23.72 13.37
C SER A 18 -25.75 22.66 13.26
N MET A 19 -25.54 21.81 14.28
CA MET A 19 -24.49 20.78 14.29
C MET A 19 -24.92 19.40 13.78
N ARG A 20 -26.21 19.18 13.45
CA ARG A 20 -26.70 17.87 12.98
C ARG A 20 -27.00 17.90 11.48
N ARG A 21 -25.97 17.90 10.62
CA ARG A 21 -26.16 17.45 9.24
C ARG A 21 -26.51 15.96 9.27
N LEU A 22 -27.59 15.60 8.57
CA LEU A 22 -28.02 14.22 8.39
C LEU A 22 -27.02 13.52 7.48
N LEU A 23 -26.68 12.27 7.81
CA LEU A 23 -25.93 11.41 6.92
C LEU A 23 -26.86 10.91 5.83
N ASP A 24 -26.37 10.86 4.59
CA ASP A 24 -27.02 10.13 3.51
C ASP A 24 -27.15 8.64 3.91
N PRO A 25 -28.34 8.04 3.80
CA PRO A 25 -28.59 6.70 4.32
C PRO A 25 -27.93 5.58 3.49
N ASN A 26 -27.59 5.84 2.23
CA ASN A 26 -26.99 4.83 1.34
C ASN A 26 -25.47 4.77 1.51
N THR A 27 -24.85 5.94 1.56
CA THR A 27 -23.39 6.07 1.69
C THR A 27 -22.95 6.21 3.15
N HIS A 28 -23.88 6.35 4.10
CA HIS A 28 -23.60 6.64 5.51
C HIS A 28 -22.61 7.81 5.71
N SER A 29 -22.74 8.85 4.88
CA SER A 29 -21.77 9.93 4.78
C SER A 29 -22.46 11.30 4.62
N PHE A 30 -21.72 12.38 4.78
CA PHE A 30 -22.16 13.74 4.43
C PHE A 30 -22.05 14.01 2.91
N ILE A 31 -21.69 12.99 2.12
CA ILE A 31 -21.65 13.12 0.66
C ILE A 31 -23.11 13.14 0.17
N PRO A 32 -23.51 14.16 -0.61
CA PRO A 32 -24.86 14.24 -1.14
C PRO A 32 -25.21 13.04 -2.03
N ALA A 33 -26.49 12.70 -2.15
CA ALA A 33 -26.96 11.51 -2.85
C ALA A 33 -26.53 11.44 -4.33
N GLU A 34 -26.63 10.24 -4.93
CA GLU A 34 -26.39 10.05 -6.36
C GLU A 34 -27.34 10.91 -7.22
N GLY A 35 -26.80 11.55 -8.26
CA GLY A 35 -27.52 12.51 -9.10
C GLY A 35 -27.38 13.97 -8.65
N ASP A 36 -27.00 14.22 -7.40
CA ASP A 36 -26.59 15.55 -6.95
C ASP A 36 -25.09 15.79 -7.29
N SER A 37 -24.80 16.93 -7.92
CA SER A 37 -23.44 17.34 -8.25
C SER A 37 -22.73 18.06 -7.10
N SER A 38 -23.45 18.36 -6.01
CA SER A 38 -22.90 19.00 -4.83
C SER A 38 -21.86 18.12 -4.12
N LEU A 39 -20.89 18.81 -3.53
CA LEU A 39 -19.77 18.22 -2.80
C LEU A 39 -20.14 18.02 -1.32
N PRO A 40 -19.42 17.14 -0.60
CA PRO A 40 -19.52 17.10 0.86
C PRO A 40 -19.27 18.49 1.49
N PRO A 41 -19.69 18.72 2.74
CA PRO A 41 -19.45 19.98 3.43
C PRO A 41 -17.95 20.21 3.69
N VAL A 42 -17.55 21.47 3.61
CA VAL A 42 -16.26 21.96 4.11
C VAL A 42 -16.34 22.03 5.64
N VAL A 43 -15.27 21.58 6.30
CA VAL A 43 -15.15 21.64 7.75
C VAL A 43 -14.18 22.74 8.17
N ASN A 44 -14.64 23.64 9.02
CA ASN A 44 -13.84 24.68 9.63
C ASN A 44 -13.72 24.42 11.13
N ARG A 45 -12.50 24.54 11.67
CA ARG A 45 -12.26 24.46 13.11
C ARG A 45 -11.82 25.83 13.62
N LEU A 46 -12.69 26.49 14.37
CA LEU A 46 -12.41 27.77 15.01
C LEU A 46 -12.55 27.59 16.52
N GLN A 47 -11.47 27.80 17.27
CA GLN A 47 -11.47 27.74 18.74
C GLN A 47 -12.06 26.45 19.34
N GLY A 48 -11.89 25.31 18.65
CA GLY A 48 -12.40 24.00 19.09
C GLY A 48 -13.84 23.69 18.67
N GLU A 49 -14.58 24.66 18.12
CA GLU A 49 -15.89 24.42 17.52
C GLU A 49 -15.74 23.98 16.06
N VAL A 50 -16.46 22.91 15.70
CA VAL A 50 -16.47 22.35 14.34
C VAL A 50 -17.72 22.85 13.63
N THR A 51 -17.53 23.66 12.59
CA THR A 51 -18.62 24.15 11.75
C THR A 51 -18.55 23.53 10.36
N TYR A 52 -19.72 23.29 9.77
CA TYR A 52 -19.87 22.72 8.43
C TYR A 52 -20.50 23.77 7.52
N SER A 53 -19.84 24.09 6.41
CA SER A 53 -20.34 25.00 5.38
C SER A 53 -20.29 24.33 4.01
N ASP A 54 -21.09 24.80 3.07
CA ASP A 54 -20.95 24.36 1.68
C ASP A 54 -19.78 25.09 1.02
N LEU A 55 -19.26 24.54 -0.08
CA LEU A 55 -18.20 25.19 -0.84
C LEU A 55 -18.79 26.41 -1.58
N GLU A 56 -18.36 27.61 -1.18
CA GLU A 56 -18.92 28.87 -1.71
C GLU A 56 -18.37 29.26 -3.09
N SER A 57 -17.16 28.81 -3.44
CA SER A 57 -16.49 29.18 -4.69
C SER A 57 -15.62 28.05 -5.23
N PRO A 58 -15.38 28.01 -6.56
CA PRO A 58 -14.43 27.08 -7.16
C PRO A 58 -13.04 27.15 -6.54
N ILE A 59 -12.36 26.00 -6.50
CA ILE A 59 -11.01 25.92 -5.94
C ILE A 59 -10.03 26.41 -7.02
N SER A 60 -9.35 27.51 -6.72
CA SER A 60 -8.36 28.12 -7.62
C SER A 60 -7.00 27.44 -7.48
N LEU A 61 -6.17 27.56 -8.52
CA LEU A 61 -4.81 27.01 -8.52
C LEU A 61 -3.99 27.60 -7.36
N ASN A 62 -3.29 26.74 -6.62
CA ASN A 62 -2.43 27.11 -5.49
C ASN A 62 -3.13 27.85 -4.33
N GLN A 63 -4.45 27.78 -4.24
CA GLN A 63 -5.20 28.20 -3.05
C GLN A 63 -4.81 27.32 -1.84
N PRO A 64 -4.95 27.81 -0.58
CA PRO A 64 -4.82 26.98 0.60
C PRO A 64 -5.69 25.72 0.53
N VAL A 65 -5.25 24.68 1.23
CA VAL A 65 -5.97 23.39 1.27
C VAL A 65 -7.37 23.56 1.83
N ILE A 66 -8.34 22.85 1.25
CA ILE A 66 -9.73 22.83 1.71
C ILE A 66 -10.02 21.46 2.29
N LYS A 67 -10.57 21.42 3.51
CA LYS A 67 -10.88 20.18 4.21
C LYS A 67 -12.37 19.89 4.10
N PHE A 68 -12.71 18.77 3.48
CA PHE A 68 -14.07 18.25 3.36
C PHE A 68 -14.33 17.19 4.42
N ALA A 69 -15.54 17.15 4.97
CA ALA A 69 -15.96 16.10 5.90
C ALA A 69 -16.83 15.06 5.18
N LEU A 70 -16.40 13.81 5.18
CA LEU A 70 -17.17 12.69 4.64
C LEU A 70 -18.04 12.06 5.73
N ASN A 71 -17.52 11.97 6.94
CA ASN A 71 -18.30 11.66 8.12
C ASN A 71 -17.62 12.32 9.34
N ARG A 72 -17.99 11.94 10.56
CA ARG A 72 -17.43 12.56 11.78
C ARG A 72 -15.96 12.22 12.03
N ASN A 73 -15.46 11.13 11.46
CA ASN A 73 -14.14 10.57 11.68
C ASN A 73 -13.27 10.54 10.42
N LEU A 74 -13.82 10.91 9.26
CA LEU A 74 -13.16 10.83 7.97
C LEU A 74 -13.28 12.15 7.21
N PHE A 75 -12.14 12.68 6.83
CA PHE A 75 -11.99 13.94 6.11
C PHE A 75 -11.16 13.73 4.84
N VAL A 76 -11.29 14.67 3.90
CA VAL A 76 -10.47 14.72 2.69
C VAL A 76 -9.95 16.14 2.52
N ILE A 77 -8.63 16.26 2.49
CA ILE A 77 -7.92 17.50 2.20
C ILE A 77 -7.76 17.60 0.69
N VAL A 78 -8.24 18.68 0.09
CA VAL A 78 -8.19 18.91 -1.36
C VAL A 78 -7.36 20.15 -1.66
N LYS A 79 -6.47 20.04 -2.65
CA LYS A 79 -5.65 21.13 -3.16
C LYS A 79 -5.56 21.05 -4.68
N ARG A 80 -5.68 22.18 -5.37
CA ARG A 80 -5.40 22.30 -6.80
C ARG A 80 -3.95 22.76 -6.97
N VAL A 81 -3.12 21.99 -7.66
CA VAL A 81 -1.66 22.20 -7.76
C VAL A 81 -1.19 22.13 -9.20
N LEU A 82 -0.19 22.94 -9.55
CA LEU A 82 0.52 22.85 -10.83
C LEU A 82 1.90 22.26 -10.58
N LEU A 83 2.13 21.04 -11.06
CA LEU A 83 3.35 20.26 -10.85
C LEU A 83 4.49 20.65 -11.79
N ASP A 84 4.78 21.95 -11.89
CA ASP A 84 5.85 22.53 -12.72
C ASP A 84 7.25 21.98 -12.40
N CYS A 85 7.45 21.49 -11.18
CA CYS A 85 8.71 20.89 -10.71
C CYS A 85 9.01 19.50 -11.30
N CYS A 86 8.05 18.81 -11.91
CA CYS A 86 8.26 17.43 -12.36
C CYS A 86 7.55 17.10 -13.68
N VAL A 87 6.23 16.97 -13.68
CA VAL A 87 5.45 16.49 -14.85
C VAL A 87 4.75 17.61 -15.61
N ASN A 88 4.81 18.84 -15.10
CA ASN A 88 4.19 20.05 -15.65
C ASN A 88 2.69 19.87 -15.96
N ARG A 89 1.95 19.32 -14.98
CA ARG A 89 0.49 19.11 -15.07
C ARG A 89 -0.23 19.80 -13.94
N GLU A 90 -1.40 20.34 -14.26
CA GLU A 90 -2.35 20.82 -13.28
C GLU A 90 -3.18 19.65 -12.73
N CYS A 91 -3.24 19.50 -11.42
CA CYS A 91 -3.83 18.34 -10.77
C CYS A 91 -4.67 18.70 -9.55
N TRP A 92 -5.71 17.90 -9.33
CA TRP A 92 -6.37 17.78 -8.04
C TRP A 92 -5.57 16.81 -7.16
N CYS A 93 -5.08 17.30 -6.03
CA CYS A 93 -4.48 16.51 -4.96
C CYS A 93 -5.52 16.29 -3.85
N PHE A 94 -5.89 15.05 -3.61
CA PHE A 94 -6.75 14.63 -2.50
C PHE A 94 -5.91 13.83 -1.51
N SER A 95 -6.05 14.10 -0.23
CA SER A 95 -5.43 13.33 0.84
C SER A 95 -6.48 13.01 1.89
N SER A 96 -6.66 11.73 2.18
CA SER A 96 -7.54 11.34 3.28
C SER A 96 -6.93 11.71 4.63
N GLU A 97 -7.80 11.90 5.61
CA GLU A 97 -7.43 12.01 7.02
C GLU A 97 -8.50 11.30 7.85
N GLY A 98 -8.13 10.20 8.51
CA GLY A 98 -9.01 9.41 9.36
C GLY A 98 -9.13 7.93 8.97
N LEU A 99 -8.52 7.50 7.85
CA LEU A 99 -8.43 6.07 7.51
C LEU A 99 -7.60 5.29 8.53
N ALA A 100 -6.62 5.93 9.17
CA ALA A 100 -5.81 5.30 10.22
C ALA A 100 -6.68 4.80 11.40
N CYS A 101 -7.82 5.43 11.68
CA CYS A 101 -8.77 5.02 12.73
C CYS A 101 -9.46 3.67 12.45
N VAL A 102 -9.38 3.17 11.22
CA VAL A 102 -9.88 1.85 10.79
C VAL A 102 -8.74 0.93 10.33
N GLY A 103 -7.50 1.22 10.70
CA GLY A 103 -6.32 0.40 10.36
C GLY A 103 -5.90 0.48 8.89
N GLN A 104 -6.44 1.43 8.14
CA GLN A 104 -6.13 1.66 6.74
C GLN A 104 -5.10 2.78 6.61
N ASP A 105 -4.06 2.59 5.78
CA ASP A 105 -3.13 3.67 5.44
C ASP A 105 -3.92 4.81 4.79
N GLU A 106 -3.54 6.05 5.09
CA GLU A 106 -4.12 7.19 4.40
C GLU A 106 -3.84 7.09 2.89
N ILE A 107 -4.76 7.57 2.06
CA ILE A 107 -4.67 7.47 0.61
C ILE A 107 -4.65 8.85 -0.02
N VAL A 108 -3.69 9.01 -0.93
CA VAL A 108 -3.51 10.21 -1.75
C VAL A 108 -3.97 9.89 -3.18
N PHE A 109 -4.80 10.76 -3.73
CA PHE A 109 -5.17 10.74 -5.15
C PHE A 109 -4.60 11.99 -5.81
N LEU A 110 -3.93 11.81 -6.94
CA LEU A 110 -3.42 12.92 -7.74
C LEU A 110 -3.98 12.78 -9.15
N LEU A 111 -4.99 13.58 -9.48
CA LEU A 111 -5.75 13.46 -10.71
C LEU A 111 -5.51 14.67 -11.60
N GLU A 112 -5.08 14.47 -12.83
CA GLU A 112 -4.94 15.57 -13.79
C GLU A 112 -6.28 16.29 -13.99
N CYS A 113 -6.28 17.62 -13.90
CA CYS A 113 -7.47 18.43 -14.11
C CYS A 113 -7.92 18.36 -15.58
N LEU A 114 -9.21 18.14 -15.81
CA LEU A 114 -9.77 18.26 -17.16
C LEU A 114 -9.89 19.73 -17.57
N PRO A 115 -9.93 20.02 -18.88
CA PRO A 115 -10.27 21.35 -19.37
C PRO A 115 -11.58 21.85 -18.74
N GLN A 116 -11.57 23.11 -18.28
CA GLN A 116 -12.72 23.78 -17.64
C GLN A 116 -13.24 23.11 -16.34
N GLU A 117 -12.51 22.16 -15.76
CA GLU A 117 -12.89 21.56 -14.50
C GLU A 117 -12.58 22.53 -13.34
N THR A 118 -13.65 23.00 -12.69
CA THR A 118 -13.58 24.00 -11.61
C THR A 118 -13.77 23.41 -10.22
N LEU A 119 -14.33 22.20 -10.14
CA LEU A 119 -14.62 21.49 -8.91
C LEU A 119 -13.93 20.11 -8.90
N PRO A 120 -13.49 19.63 -7.72
CA PRO A 120 -12.91 18.30 -7.59
C PRO A 120 -13.95 17.20 -7.90
N PRO A 121 -13.57 16.11 -8.61
CA PRO A 121 -14.50 15.01 -8.89
C PRO A 121 -15.09 14.33 -7.66
N LYS A 122 -16.43 14.37 -7.55
CA LYS A 122 -17.19 13.76 -6.44
C LYS A 122 -16.86 12.28 -6.19
N HIS A 123 -16.57 11.52 -7.25
CA HIS A 123 -16.24 10.10 -7.20
C HIS A 123 -15.05 9.77 -6.28
N VAL A 124 -14.07 10.66 -6.13
CA VAL A 124 -12.92 10.42 -5.25
C VAL A 124 -13.35 10.39 -3.78
N PHE A 125 -14.26 11.27 -3.37
CA PHE A 125 -14.81 11.27 -2.01
C PHE A 125 -15.61 9.98 -1.72
N LEU A 126 -16.41 9.54 -2.69
CA LEU A 126 -17.17 8.28 -2.58
C LEU A 126 -16.24 7.08 -2.41
N LEU A 127 -15.14 7.03 -3.16
CA LEU A 127 -14.15 5.97 -3.06
C LEU A 127 -13.47 5.96 -1.69
N ILE A 128 -13.02 7.12 -1.18
CA ILE A 128 -12.41 7.23 0.16
C ILE A 128 -13.40 6.77 1.24
N ASN A 129 -14.67 7.12 1.12
CA ASN A 129 -15.71 6.64 2.05
C ASN A 129 -15.93 5.13 1.96
N SER A 130 -15.92 4.54 0.76
CA SER A 130 -15.99 3.08 0.57
C SER A 130 -14.82 2.37 1.25
N LEU A 131 -13.60 2.87 1.03
CA LEU A 131 -12.39 2.33 1.64
C LEU A 131 -12.46 2.36 3.16
N TYR A 132 -12.98 3.43 3.76
CA TYR A 132 -13.19 3.52 5.19
C TYR A 132 -14.20 2.45 5.69
N GLN A 133 -15.31 2.27 4.96
CA GLN A 133 -16.34 1.28 5.33
C GLN A 133 -15.83 -0.17 5.18
N ASP A 134 -15.05 -0.44 4.14
CA ASP A 134 -14.46 -1.76 3.90
C ASP A 134 -13.39 -2.06 4.94
N ALA A 135 -12.52 -1.09 5.25
CA ALA A 135 -11.51 -1.22 6.30
C ALA A 135 -12.13 -1.42 7.69
N ALA A 136 -13.24 -0.72 7.98
CA ALA A 136 -13.98 -0.92 9.22
C ALA A 136 -14.58 -2.34 9.36
N LYS A 137 -14.76 -3.06 8.25
CA LYS A 137 -15.17 -4.47 8.18
C LYS A 137 -13.98 -5.44 8.07
N GLY A 138 -12.76 -4.93 8.16
CA GLY A 138 -11.52 -5.69 8.11
C GLY A 138 -10.92 -5.88 6.70
N SER A 139 -11.48 -5.24 5.68
CA SER A 139 -10.97 -5.29 4.31
C SER A 139 -10.16 -4.03 4.00
N THR A 140 -8.85 -4.09 4.20
CA THR A 140 -7.91 -2.99 3.93
C THR A 140 -7.22 -3.15 2.57
N VAL A 141 -6.74 -2.04 2.00
CA VAL A 141 -5.87 -2.02 0.83
C VAL A 141 -4.42 -1.74 1.22
N SER A 142 -3.49 -2.37 0.51
CA SER A 142 -2.06 -2.25 0.74
C SER A 142 -1.31 -1.90 -0.56
N GLU A 143 0.00 -1.72 -0.47
CA GLU A 143 0.85 -1.52 -1.63
C GLU A 143 0.69 -2.67 -2.64
N MET A 144 0.67 -2.32 -3.94
CA MET A 144 0.40 -3.20 -5.08
C MET A 144 -0.97 -3.90 -5.06
N THR A 145 -1.91 -3.49 -4.21
CA THR A 145 -3.30 -3.97 -4.26
C THR A 145 -4.12 -3.17 -5.28
N PHE A 146 -5.04 -3.84 -5.99
CA PHE A 146 -5.96 -3.21 -6.94
C PHE A 146 -7.40 -3.24 -6.41
N THR A 147 -8.07 -2.08 -6.41
CA THR A 147 -9.51 -1.96 -6.17
C THR A 147 -10.24 -1.72 -7.49
N PRO A 148 -11.14 -2.62 -7.93
CA PRO A 148 -11.95 -2.40 -9.13
C PRO A 148 -12.92 -1.23 -8.94
N ALA A 149 -13.34 -0.62 -10.05
CA ALA A 149 -14.37 0.40 -10.05
C ALA A 149 -15.70 -0.14 -9.50
N MET A 150 -16.33 0.60 -8.58
CA MET A 150 -17.63 0.24 -7.98
C MET A 150 -18.78 0.31 -8.98
N SER A 151 -18.62 1.08 -10.05
CA SER A 151 -19.59 1.24 -11.12
C SER A 151 -18.90 1.33 -12.47
N ASN A 152 -19.65 1.09 -13.56
CA ASN A 152 -19.16 1.28 -14.93
C ASN A 152 -19.04 2.76 -15.33
N ASN A 153 -19.06 3.72 -14.40
CA ASN A 153 -18.99 5.14 -14.70
C ASN A 153 -18.04 5.88 -13.76
N LEU A 154 -16.96 5.21 -13.33
CA LEU A 154 -15.96 5.82 -12.46
C LEU A 154 -15.35 7.05 -13.14
N LEU A 155 -15.39 8.21 -12.48
CA LEU A 155 -14.90 9.47 -13.02
C LEU A 155 -15.47 9.79 -14.42
N ASN A 156 -16.76 9.47 -14.62
CA ASN A 156 -17.51 9.70 -15.87
C ASN A 156 -17.02 8.92 -17.10
N SER A 157 -16.30 7.81 -16.91
CA SER A 157 -15.88 6.94 -18.02
C SER A 157 -16.13 5.47 -17.71
N ARG A 158 -16.44 4.71 -18.77
CA ARG A 158 -16.57 3.24 -18.75
C ARG A 158 -15.23 2.54 -18.82
N ASP A 159 -14.19 3.28 -19.21
CA ASP A 159 -12.84 2.80 -19.43
C ASP A 159 -11.96 2.92 -18.18
N HIS A 160 -12.44 3.57 -17.12
CA HIS A 160 -11.78 3.59 -15.83
C HIS A 160 -12.08 2.30 -15.06
N GLY A 161 -11.07 1.43 -14.96
CA GLY A 161 -11.19 0.08 -14.38
C GLY A 161 -11.09 0.04 -12.86
N GLY A 162 -10.45 1.03 -12.23
CA GLY A 162 -10.24 1.07 -10.79
C GLY A 162 -8.94 1.77 -10.40
N PHE A 163 -8.43 1.46 -9.21
CA PHE A 163 -7.20 2.06 -8.68
C PHE A 163 -6.20 1.02 -8.20
N LEU A 164 -4.92 1.21 -8.53
CA LEU A 164 -3.78 0.48 -8.00
C LEU A 164 -3.06 1.34 -6.98
N TYR A 165 -2.74 0.80 -5.80
CA TYR A 165 -2.07 1.57 -4.75
C TYR A 165 -0.57 1.31 -4.74
N ILE A 166 0.23 2.36 -4.65
CA ILE A 166 1.69 2.28 -4.57
C ILE A 166 2.22 3.10 -3.38
N ARG A 167 3.45 2.83 -2.95
CA ARG A 167 4.19 3.76 -2.08
C ARG A 167 5.07 4.69 -2.91
N THR A 168 5.29 5.90 -2.39
CA THR A 168 6.25 6.83 -2.97
C THR A 168 7.67 6.32 -2.77
N SER A 169 8.52 6.52 -3.77
CA SER A 169 9.94 6.19 -3.75
C SER A 169 10.77 7.40 -4.22
N TYR A 170 11.03 7.48 -5.53
CA TYR A 170 11.83 8.55 -6.15
C TYR A 170 11.00 9.70 -6.70
N GLN A 171 9.67 9.58 -6.68
CA GLN A 171 8.79 10.58 -7.26
C GLN A 171 8.80 11.89 -6.45
N CYS A 172 8.70 13.03 -7.15
CA CYS A 172 8.61 14.33 -6.51
C CYS A 172 7.29 14.49 -5.73
N THR A 173 7.38 14.93 -4.48
CA THR A 173 6.23 15.19 -3.58
C THR A 173 6.15 16.63 -3.08
N ALA A 174 7.06 17.51 -3.49
CA ALA A 174 7.30 18.81 -2.86
C ALA A 174 6.09 19.75 -2.79
N GLN A 175 5.16 19.68 -3.74
CA GLN A 175 4.00 20.58 -3.82
C GLN A 175 2.69 19.94 -3.31
N LEU A 176 2.73 18.66 -2.94
CA LEU A 176 1.57 17.87 -2.54
C LEU A 176 1.21 18.12 -1.07
N ALA A 177 -0.08 18.15 -0.77
CA ALA A 177 -0.57 18.22 0.60
C ALA A 177 -0.70 16.80 1.18
N LEU A 178 0.40 16.22 1.64
CA LEU A 178 0.44 14.81 2.06
C LEU A 178 -0.03 14.61 3.52
N PRO A 179 -0.68 13.47 3.83
CA PRO A 179 -0.96 13.07 5.21
C PRO A 179 0.34 12.61 5.91
N SER A 180 0.26 12.43 7.23
CA SER A 180 1.34 11.79 7.99
C SER A 180 1.57 10.36 7.49
N PRO A 181 2.82 9.90 7.33
CA PRO A 181 3.12 8.52 7.02
C PRO A 181 2.54 7.54 8.08
N PRO A 182 2.14 6.32 7.68
CA PRO A 182 2.24 5.76 6.34
C PRO A 182 1.03 6.13 5.45
N TYR A 183 1.28 6.34 4.17
CA TYR A 183 0.23 6.57 3.17
C TYR A 183 0.52 5.83 1.86
N LEU A 184 -0.52 5.68 1.05
CA LEU A 184 -0.50 5.11 -0.29
C LEU A 184 -0.90 6.16 -1.32
N VAL A 185 -0.40 6.04 -2.54
CA VAL A 185 -0.86 6.83 -3.69
C VAL A 185 -1.67 5.93 -4.61
N ALA A 186 -2.89 6.35 -4.95
CA ALA A 186 -3.79 5.64 -5.83
C ALA A 186 -3.60 6.06 -7.30
N LEU A 187 -3.29 5.09 -8.15
CA LEU A 187 -3.11 5.26 -9.60
C LEU A 187 -4.35 4.77 -10.35
N LEU A 188 -4.93 5.61 -11.19
CA LEU A 188 -6.07 5.26 -12.05
C LEU A 188 -5.66 4.26 -13.13
N ILE A 189 -6.35 3.13 -13.16
CA ILE A 189 -6.08 2.02 -14.07
C ILE A 189 -7.14 1.96 -15.16
N HIS A 190 -6.71 1.75 -16.41
CA HIS A 190 -7.62 1.54 -17.52
C HIS A 190 -8.29 0.16 -17.42
N ARG A 191 -9.53 0.01 -17.86
CA ARG A 191 -10.33 -1.22 -17.77
C ARG A 191 -9.59 -2.44 -18.35
N TRP A 192 -9.04 -2.31 -19.55
CA TRP A 192 -8.20 -3.33 -20.19
C TRP A 192 -6.96 -3.77 -19.39
N GLU A 193 -6.46 -2.93 -18.48
CA GLU A 193 -5.26 -3.24 -17.67
C GLU A 193 -5.61 -3.92 -16.34
N THR A 194 -6.89 -4.02 -16.01
CA THR A 194 -7.39 -4.65 -14.76
C THR A 194 -6.79 -6.04 -14.50
N PRO A 195 -6.66 -6.94 -15.49
CA PRO A 195 -6.07 -8.26 -15.25
C PRO A 195 -4.61 -8.17 -14.79
N TRP A 196 -3.83 -7.23 -15.35
CA TRP A 196 -2.45 -6.96 -14.94
C TRP A 196 -2.37 -6.34 -13.56
N ALA A 197 -3.23 -5.35 -13.26
CA ALA A 197 -3.28 -4.73 -11.94
C ALA A 197 -3.61 -5.74 -10.83
N ARG A 198 -4.41 -6.76 -11.14
CA ARG A 198 -4.81 -7.79 -10.18
C ARG A 198 -3.77 -8.90 -9.99
N LEU A 199 -3.11 -9.34 -11.05
CA LEU A 199 -2.23 -10.52 -11.02
C LEU A 199 -0.75 -10.19 -10.98
N PHE A 200 -0.33 -9.11 -11.65
CA PHE A 200 1.09 -8.75 -11.77
C PHE A 200 1.29 -7.22 -11.81
N PRO A 201 0.94 -6.52 -10.72
CA PRO A 201 0.85 -5.06 -10.67
C PRO A 201 2.17 -4.33 -10.93
N ILE A 202 3.31 -4.90 -10.52
CA ILE A 202 4.62 -4.29 -10.74
C ILE A 202 4.91 -4.03 -12.23
N ARG A 203 4.48 -4.95 -13.11
CA ARG A 203 4.61 -4.79 -14.56
C ARG A 203 3.87 -3.55 -15.04
N LEU A 204 2.64 -3.37 -14.58
CA LEU A 204 1.83 -2.21 -14.95
C LEU A 204 2.43 -0.90 -14.44
N VAL A 205 2.93 -0.89 -13.19
CA VAL A 205 3.63 0.26 -12.61
C VAL A 205 4.83 0.66 -13.47
N LEU A 206 5.70 -0.29 -13.80
CA LEU A 206 6.89 -0.02 -14.62
C LEU A 206 6.52 0.36 -16.06
N ARG A 207 5.46 -0.24 -16.63
CA ARG A 207 4.93 0.12 -17.96
C ARG A 207 4.39 1.56 -17.99
N MET A 208 3.74 2.02 -16.93
CA MET A 208 3.37 3.43 -16.77
C MET A 208 4.59 4.34 -16.71
N GLY A 209 5.63 3.93 -15.98
CA GLY A 209 6.89 4.68 -15.95
C GLY A 209 7.55 4.83 -17.31
N ALA A 210 7.50 3.79 -18.15
CA ALA A 210 7.96 3.86 -19.53
C ALA A 210 7.12 4.83 -20.38
N GLU A 211 5.79 4.76 -20.27
CA GLU A 211 4.88 5.63 -21.02
C GLU A 211 5.13 7.11 -20.72
N PHE A 212 5.12 7.44 -19.43
CA PHE A 212 5.19 8.83 -18.96
C PHE A 212 6.63 9.29 -18.72
N ARG A 213 7.63 8.47 -19.08
CA ARG A 213 9.07 8.75 -18.91
C ARG A 213 9.42 9.19 -17.49
N TYR A 214 8.82 8.53 -16.50
CA TYR A 214 8.95 8.90 -15.10
C TYR A 214 9.21 7.66 -14.25
N TYR A 215 10.30 7.63 -13.51
CA TYR A 215 10.74 6.44 -12.77
C TYR A 215 10.29 6.45 -11.29
N PRO A 216 9.83 5.32 -10.73
CA PRO A 216 9.47 4.08 -11.42
C PRO A 216 8.13 4.19 -12.18
N CYS A 217 7.28 5.14 -11.78
CA CYS A 217 6.05 5.56 -12.45
C CYS A 217 5.67 6.98 -11.96
N PRO A 218 4.85 7.75 -12.71
CA PRO A 218 4.32 9.02 -12.20
C PRO A 218 3.30 8.78 -11.08
N LEU A 219 3.17 9.74 -10.16
CA LEU A 219 2.09 9.75 -9.16
C LEU A 219 0.75 10.25 -9.73
N VAL A 220 0.78 10.92 -10.88
CA VAL A 220 -0.40 11.53 -11.51
C VAL A 220 -1.21 10.47 -12.25
N SER A 221 -2.49 10.41 -11.93
CA SER A 221 -3.53 9.72 -12.67
C SER A 221 -4.03 10.59 -13.81
N VAL A 222 -3.81 10.14 -15.05
CA VAL A 222 -4.31 10.78 -16.27
C VAL A 222 -5.61 10.09 -16.68
N ARG A 223 -6.71 10.84 -16.74
CA ARG A 223 -8.01 10.36 -17.21
C ARG A 223 -8.02 10.20 -18.72
N ASP A 224 -8.86 9.29 -19.21
CA ASP A 224 -9.14 9.11 -20.64
C ASP A 224 -7.89 8.84 -21.52
N ARG A 225 -6.81 8.33 -20.91
CA ARG A 225 -5.63 7.86 -21.62
C ARG A 225 -5.91 6.53 -22.33
N PRO A 226 -5.22 6.21 -23.44
CA PRO A 226 -5.29 4.88 -24.03
C PRO A 226 -4.77 3.81 -23.06
N PRO A 227 -5.23 2.55 -23.21
CA PRO A 227 -4.68 1.43 -22.46
C PRO A 227 -3.23 1.14 -22.85
N LEU A 228 -2.40 0.81 -21.85
CA LEU A 228 -1.02 0.34 -22.03
C LEU A 228 -0.95 -1.16 -22.32
N TYR A 229 -2.00 -1.88 -21.90
CA TYR A 229 -2.25 -3.26 -22.24
C TYR A 229 -3.69 -3.47 -22.67
N THR A 230 -3.90 -4.29 -23.70
CA THR A 230 -5.20 -4.67 -24.26
C THR A 230 -5.51 -6.14 -23.94
N GLU A 231 -5.90 -6.94 -24.93
CA GLU A 231 -6.16 -8.37 -24.75
C GLU A 231 -4.87 -9.10 -24.32
N ILE A 232 -5.01 -10.14 -23.50
CA ILE A 232 -3.88 -10.94 -23.05
C ILE A 232 -3.42 -11.83 -24.22
N GLY A 233 -2.28 -11.48 -24.81
CA GLY A 233 -1.65 -12.25 -25.89
C GLY A 233 -0.80 -13.42 -25.38
N HIS A 234 0.21 -13.79 -26.16
CA HIS A 234 1.14 -14.87 -25.82
C HIS A 234 2.24 -14.40 -24.85
N THR A 235 1.87 -14.16 -23.59
CA THR A 235 2.82 -13.83 -22.51
C THR A 235 3.26 -15.06 -21.72
N ILE A 236 4.52 -15.08 -21.25
CA ILE A 236 5.02 -16.10 -20.31
C ILE A 236 4.21 -16.12 -19.01
N ILE A 237 3.64 -14.98 -18.61
CA ILE A 237 2.83 -14.88 -17.40
C ILE A 237 1.56 -15.74 -17.48
N ASN A 238 1.06 -16.08 -18.69
CA ASN A 238 -0.07 -17.00 -18.84
C ASN A 238 0.22 -18.41 -18.28
N ILE A 239 1.49 -18.79 -18.18
CA ILE A 239 1.93 -20.07 -17.60
C ILE A 239 2.07 -19.94 -16.07
N LEU A 240 2.26 -18.72 -15.57
CA LEU A 240 2.57 -18.42 -14.17
C LEU A 240 1.37 -17.86 -13.39
N ALA A 241 0.31 -17.44 -14.09
CA ALA A 241 -0.90 -16.87 -13.50
C ALA A 241 -2.14 -17.17 -14.35
N ASP A 242 -3.29 -17.28 -13.69
CA ASP A 242 -4.58 -17.54 -14.34
C ASP A 242 -5.37 -16.24 -14.56
N PHE A 243 -5.28 -15.67 -15.76
CA PHE A 243 -6.03 -14.48 -16.17
C PHE A 243 -7.54 -14.70 -16.33
N ARG A 244 -8.02 -15.95 -16.35
CA ARG A 244 -9.44 -16.25 -16.60
C ARG A 244 -10.23 -16.34 -15.32
N LYS A 245 -9.79 -17.16 -14.36
CA LYS A 245 -10.49 -17.36 -13.08
C LYS A 245 -9.79 -16.69 -11.90
N TYR A 246 -8.58 -16.15 -12.10
CA TYR A 246 -7.76 -15.60 -11.02
C TYR A 246 -7.49 -16.63 -9.90
N SER A 247 -7.41 -17.91 -10.28
CA SER A 247 -7.30 -19.02 -9.31
C SER A 247 -5.90 -19.20 -8.73
N TYR A 248 -4.87 -18.76 -9.46
CA TYR A 248 -3.49 -18.71 -9.00
C TYR A 248 -2.73 -17.56 -9.64
N SER A 249 -1.65 -17.15 -9.00
CA SER A 249 -0.71 -16.15 -9.48
C SER A 249 0.72 -16.54 -9.11
N LEU A 250 1.67 -15.84 -9.69
CA LEU A 250 3.08 -15.99 -9.38
C LEU A 250 3.34 -15.73 -7.89
N PRO A 251 4.01 -16.65 -7.14
CA PRO A 251 4.34 -16.42 -5.74
C PRO A 251 5.25 -15.19 -5.60
N SER A 252 4.79 -14.17 -4.87
CA SER A 252 5.60 -12.99 -4.53
C SER A 252 6.15 -13.14 -3.12
N VAL A 253 7.46 -12.94 -2.98
CA VAL A 253 8.15 -12.92 -1.68
C VAL A 253 8.45 -11.46 -1.36
N ARG A 254 7.87 -10.93 -0.28
CA ARG A 254 8.04 -9.52 0.08
C ARG A 254 9.51 -9.18 0.32
N GLY A 255 10.01 -8.13 -0.33
CA GLY A 255 11.40 -7.68 -0.26
C GLY A 255 12.35 -8.46 -1.19
N LEU A 256 11.89 -9.48 -1.89
CA LEU A 256 12.71 -10.18 -2.89
C LEU A 256 12.94 -9.25 -4.08
N VAL A 257 14.21 -9.01 -4.42
CA VAL A 257 14.59 -8.16 -5.56
C VAL A 257 15.62 -8.86 -6.44
N ILE A 258 15.51 -8.67 -7.74
CA ILE A 258 16.45 -9.21 -8.73
C ILE A 258 17.30 -8.06 -9.24
N HIS A 259 18.62 -8.21 -9.19
CA HIS A 259 19.61 -7.23 -9.65
C HIS A 259 20.42 -7.84 -10.78
N MET A 260 20.37 -7.23 -11.95
CA MET A 260 21.16 -7.62 -13.12
C MET A 260 22.30 -6.62 -13.32
N GLU A 261 23.52 -7.11 -13.27
CA GLU A 261 24.78 -6.40 -13.46
C GLU A 261 25.59 -7.06 -14.58
N ASP A 262 26.77 -6.52 -14.90
CA ASP A 262 27.64 -7.11 -15.91
C ASP A 262 28.07 -8.53 -15.49
N ARG A 263 27.69 -9.54 -16.28
CA ARG A 263 27.97 -10.97 -16.07
C ARG A 263 27.41 -11.59 -14.78
N GLN A 264 26.65 -10.86 -13.99
CA GLN A 264 26.06 -11.39 -12.75
C GLN A 264 24.60 -10.97 -12.60
N THR A 265 23.74 -11.93 -12.29
CA THR A 265 22.37 -11.66 -11.86
C THR A 265 22.16 -12.20 -10.46
N THR A 266 21.78 -11.34 -9.53
CA THR A 266 21.63 -11.65 -8.11
C THR A 266 20.18 -11.55 -7.69
N ILE A 267 19.64 -12.63 -7.14
CA ILE A 267 18.29 -12.75 -6.59
C ILE A 267 18.44 -12.65 -5.08
N ASN A 268 18.10 -11.48 -4.54
CA ASN A 268 18.23 -11.14 -3.14
C ASN A 268 16.96 -11.54 -2.39
N ILE A 269 17.10 -12.38 -1.37
CA ILE A 269 15.99 -12.93 -0.60
C ILE A 269 16.16 -12.54 0.87
N PRO A 270 15.26 -11.74 1.46
CA PRO A 270 15.36 -11.40 2.87
C PRO A 270 15.18 -12.61 3.79
N ARG A 271 16.02 -12.72 4.82
CA ARG A 271 16.04 -13.86 5.75
C ARG A 271 14.73 -14.02 6.52
N ASN A 272 14.15 -12.93 7.04
CA ASN A 272 12.81 -12.88 7.66
C ASN A 272 11.63 -13.20 6.72
N ARG A 273 11.88 -13.73 5.52
CA ARG A 273 10.86 -14.17 4.54
C ARG A 273 11.01 -15.63 4.15
N TYR A 274 11.83 -16.39 4.88
CA TYR A 274 12.03 -17.82 4.71
C TYR A 274 10.71 -18.59 4.52
N ASP A 275 9.72 -18.35 5.37
CA ASP A 275 8.42 -19.05 5.28
C ASP A 275 7.70 -18.81 3.95
N GLN A 276 7.82 -17.62 3.36
CA GLN A 276 7.23 -17.31 2.05
C GLN A 276 7.93 -18.09 0.94
N VAL A 277 9.25 -18.23 1.03
CA VAL A 277 10.06 -19.01 0.08
C VAL A 277 9.72 -20.50 0.20
N VAL A 278 9.65 -21.04 1.42
CA VAL A 278 9.28 -22.45 1.63
C VAL A 278 7.87 -22.75 1.14
N ARG A 279 6.91 -21.84 1.37
CA ARG A 279 5.55 -21.98 0.78
C ARG A 279 5.58 -21.99 -0.74
N ALA A 280 6.36 -21.12 -1.38
CA ALA A 280 6.51 -21.11 -2.83
C ALA A 280 7.15 -22.42 -3.35
N LEU A 281 8.17 -22.95 -2.67
CA LEU A 281 8.79 -24.23 -2.99
C LEU A 281 7.78 -25.37 -2.93
N ASN A 282 7.00 -25.46 -1.85
CA ASN A 282 6.04 -26.54 -1.62
C ASN A 282 4.84 -26.49 -2.58
N ASN A 283 4.49 -25.30 -3.09
CA ASN A 283 3.39 -25.10 -4.03
C ASN A 283 3.85 -25.11 -5.50
N SER A 284 5.11 -25.43 -5.78
CA SER A 284 5.70 -25.43 -7.13
C SER A 284 5.96 -26.85 -7.65
N ASN A 285 5.96 -27.01 -8.98
CA ASN A 285 6.31 -28.28 -9.63
C ASN A 285 7.80 -28.57 -9.49
N ASP A 286 8.19 -29.84 -9.33
CA ASP A 286 9.59 -30.25 -9.18
C ASP A 286 10.58 -29.74 -10.23
N SER A 287 10.08 -29.51 -11.44
CA SER A 287 10.84 -29.02 -12.58
C SER A 287 10.71 -27.51 -12.82
N VAL A 288 9.82 -26.80 -12.14
CA VAL A 288 9.58 -25.35 -12.35
C VAL A 288 9.41 -24.63 -11.02
N LEU A 289 10.28 -23.65 -10.77
CA LEU A 289 10.20 -22.76 -9.62
C LEU A 289 10.18 -21.31 -10.10
N ALA A 290 9.24 -20.50 -9.60
CA ALA A 290 9.13 -19.12 -10.03
C ALA A 290 8.85 -18.18 -8.86
N PHE A 291 9.40 -16.96 -8.94
CA PHE A 291 9.21 -15.90 -7.95
C PHE A 291 8.90 -14.57 -8.64
N GLY A 292 7.90 -13.87 -8.13
CA GLY A 292 7.66 -12.46 -8.43
C GLY A 292 8.53 -11.58 -7.54
N ALA A 293 9.22 -10.62 -8.14
CA ALA A 293 10.09 -9.68 -7.46
C ALA A 293 9.36 -8.36 -7.15
N ASN A 294 9.85 -7.66 -6.13
CA ASN A 294 9.42 -6.31 -5.80
C ASN A 294 10.26 -5.25 -6.51
N LEU A 295 9.79 -4.00 -6.48
CA LEU A 295 10.56 -2.87 -6.95
C LEU A 295 11.83 -2.73 -6.11
N SER A 296 12.98 -2.63 -6.77
CA SER A 296 14.27 -2.44 -6.10
C SER A 296 14.59 -0.95 -5.98
N LEU A 297 14.66 -0.45 -4.75
CA LEU A 297 15.18 0.90 -4.47
C LEU A 297 16.72 0.98 -4.50
N ALA A 298 17.42 -0.13 -4.76
CA ALA A 298 18.86 -0.12 -4.99
C ALA A 298 19.22 -0.11 -6.49
N ALA A 299 18.25 -0.43 -7.35
CA ALA A 299 18.45 -0.44 -8.80
C ALA A 299 18.33 0.97 -9.38
N ASP A 300 19.10 1.24 -10.43
CA ASP A 300 19.07 2.49 -11.19
C ASP A 300 18.23 2.37 -12.47
N SER A 301 17.88 1.16 -12.88
CA SER A 301 16.96 0.85 -13.96
C SER A 301 16.11 -0.39 -13.68
N HIS A 302 15.04 -0.59 -14.45
CA HIS A 302 14.23 -1.81 -14.44
C HIS A 302 13.86 -2.23 -15.86
N LEU A 303 13.77 -3.54 -16.08
CA LEU A 303 13.15 -4.11 -17.27
C LEU A 303 11.66 -3.79 -17.31
N VAL A 304 11.13 -3.59 -18.51
CA VAL A 304 9.72 -3.28 -18.76
C VAL A 304 9.21 -4.16 -19.89
N CYS A 305 8.05 -4.78 -19.67
CA CYS A 305 7.37 -5.57 -20.69
C CYS A 305 6.44 -4.65 -21.48
N MET A 306 6.70 -4.48 -22.76
CA MET A 306 5.86 -3.71 -23.68
C MET A 306 4.97 -4.66 -24.47
N GLN A 307 3.73 -4.27 -24.74
CA GLN A 307 2.84 -5.00 -25.64
C GLN A 307 2.80 -4.27 -26.98
N SER A 308 3.11 -4.98 -28.06
CA SER A 308 2.92 -4.48 -29.42
C SER A 308 1.47 -4.70 -29.84
N THR A 309 0.84 -3.65 -30.36
CA THR A 309 -0.51 -3.69 -30.93
C THR A 309 -0.50 -3.48 -32.45
N GLU A 310 0.68 -3.49 -33.08
CA GLU A 310 0.84 -3.21 -34.52
C GLU A 310 0.51 -4.43 -35.38
N ASP A 311 0.63 -5.65 -34.84
CA ASP A 311 0.39 -6.92 -35.54
C ASP A 311 -0.96 -7.55 -35.13
N GLU A 312 -1.55 -8.36 -36.02
CA GLU A 312 -2.74 -9.18 -35.69
C GLU A 312 -2.51 -10.13 -34.50
N ASN A 313 -1.23 -10.48 -34.24
CA ASN A 313 -0.82 -11.27 -33.09
C ASN A 313 -0.25 -10.37 -32.00
N THR A 314 -0.97 -10.27 -30.89
CA THR A 314 -0.51 -9.57 -29.69
C THR A 314 0.79 -10.18 -29.16
N SER A 315 1.89 -9.45 -29.30
CA SER A 315 3.24 -9.86 -28.91
C SER A 315 3.80 -8.96 -27.80
N TYR A 316 4.80 -9.48 -27.07
CA TYR A 316 5.44 -8.78 -25.96
C TYR A 316 6.95 -8.66 -26.19
N HIS A 317 7.52 -7.51 -25.89
CA HIS A 317 8.96 -7.26 -26.01
C HIS A 317 9.53 -6.54 -24.79
N THR A 318 10.84 -6.68 -24.61
CA THR A 318 11.57 -6.09 -23.49
C THR A 318 12.04 -4.68 -23.82
N GLN A 319 11.80 -3.75 -22.91
CA GLN A 319 12.48 -2.47 -22.81
C GLN A 319 13.08 -2.29 -21.41
N ALA A 320 13.72 -1.15 -21.15
CA ALA A 320 14.17 -0.79 -19.82
C ALA A 320 14.01 0.71 -19.57
N ILE A 321 13.58 1.07 -18.37
CA ILE A 321 13.50 2.44 -17.87
C ILE A 321 14.56 2.66 -16.81
N ASN A 322 15.03 3.90 -16.65
CA ASN A 322 16.06 4.24 -15.69
C ASN A 322 15.75 5.56 -14.97
N ILE A 323 16.37 5.74 -13.81
CA ILE A 323 16.37 7.02 -13.11
C ILE A 323 17.04 8.06 -14.03
N HIS A 324 16.37 9.19 -14.23
CA HIS A 324 16.85 10.26 -15.10
C HIS A 324 18.27 10.69 -14.67
N ASN A 325 19.16 10.86 -15.65
CA ASN A 325 20.58 11.23 -15.44
C ASN A 325 21.41 10.26 -14.59
N LYS A 326 20.99 9.01 -14.40
CA LYS A 326 21.84 7.94 -13.84
C LYS A 326 22.22 6.91 -14.92
N PRO A 327 23.52 6.59 -15.09
CA PRO A 327 23.93 5.50 -15.97
C PRO A 327 23.43 4.15 -15.43
N ARG A 328 23.14 3.22 -16.33
CA ARG A 328 22.67 1.89 -15.96
C ARG A 328 23.82 1.05 -15.40
N ARG A 329 23.71 0.64 -14.14
CA ARG A 329 24.65 -0.25 -13.47
C ARG A 329 23.92 -1.47 -12.94
N VAL A 330 22.82 -1.25 -12.23
CA VAL A 330 21.98 -2.31 -11.66
C VAL A 330 20.59 -2.22 -12.26
N THR A 331 20.23 -3.22 -13.08
CA THR A 331 18.90 -3.32 -13.68
C THR A 331 18.04 -4.32 -12.91
N GLY A 332 16.90 -3.86 -12.41
CA GLY A 332 15.91 -4.71 -11.75
C GLY A 332 15.06 -5.51 -12.74
N ALA A 333 14.61 -6.70 -12.33
CA ALA A 333 13.66 -7.53 -13.07
C ALA A 333 12.41 -7.83 -12.22
N SER A 334 11.28 -8.08 -12.87
CA SER A 334 9.97 -8.25 -12.23
C SER A 334 9.70 -9.68 -11.77
N PHE A 335 10.36 -10.68 -12.34
CA PHE A 335 10.23 -12.08 -11.95
C PHE A 335 11.45 -12.92 -12.35
N VAL A 336 11.57 -14.10 -11.76
CA VAL A 336 12.49 -15.17 -12.19
C VAL A 336 11.76 -16.50 -12.30
N VAL A 337 12.08 -17.28 -13.32
CA VAL A 337 11.64 -18.67 -13.51
C VAL A 337 12.86 -19.57 -13.66
N PHE A 338 12.96 -20.58 -12.80
CA PHE A 338 13.90 -21.68 -12.93
C PHE A 338 13.19 -22.86 -13.60
N ASN A 339 13.79 -23.39 -14.66
CA ASN A 339 13.24 -24.51 -15.43
C ASN A 339 14.26 -25.66 -15.50
N GLY A 340 13.94 -26.79 -14.85
CA GLY A 340 14.77 -27.98 -14.71
C GLY A 340 14.88 -28.86 -15.96
N ALA A 341 14.64 -28.30 -17.14
CA ALA A 341 14.56 -29.01 -18.43
C ALA A 341 15.74 -28.74 -19.37
N LEU A 342 16.89 -28.28 -18.85
CA LEU A 342 18.09 -28.09 -19.69
C LEU A 342 18.65 -29.45 -20.12
N LYS A 343 18.66 -29.71 -21.43
CA LYS A 343 19.14 -30.97 -22.02
C LYS A 343 20.51 -30.87 -22.69
N VAL A 344 21.15 -29.70 -22.66
CA VAL A 344 22.45 -29.48 -23.32
C VAL A 344 23.57 -30.02 -22.42
N PRO A 345 24.30 -31.07 -22.85
CA PRO A 345 25.37 -31.64 -22.04
C PRO A 345 26.49 -30.62 -21.81
N GLY A 346 27.08 -30.63 -20.60
CA GLY A 346 28.21 -29.77 -20.24
C GLY A 346 27.83 -28.34 -19.81
N LEU A 347 26.56 -27.95 -19.87
CA LEU A 347 26.09 -26.67 -19.33
C LEU A 347 25.48 -26.83 -17.94
N ALA A 348 25.96 -26.04 -16.98
CA ALA A 348 25.38 -25.98 -15.63
C ALA A 348 24.09 -25.13 -15.60
N GLY A 349 23.93 -24.18 -16.52
CA GLY A 349 22.75 -23.35 -16.66
C GLY A 349 22.73 -22.54 -17.96
N LYS A 350 21.56 -22.00 -18.28
CA LYS A 350 21.36 -20.99 -19.34
C LYS A 350 20.39 -19.92 -18.84
N SER A 351 20.86 -18.69 -18.75
CA SER A 351 20.06 -17.48 -18.46
C SER A 351 19.57 -16.84 -19.75
N SER A 352 18.38 -16.26 -19.71
CA SER A 352 17.85 -15.39 -20.77
C SER A 352 16.80 -14.44 -20.21
N ILE A 353 16.79 -13.20 -20.69
CA ILE A 353 15.70 -12.25 -20.40
C ILE A 353 14.46 -12.67 -21.17
N VAL A 354 13.31 -12.69 -20.50
CA VAL A 354 12.00 -12.96 -21.10
C VAL A 354 11.04 -11.89 -20.60
N GLU A 355 10.55 -11.03 -21.51
CA GLU A 355 9.70 -9.88 -21.17
C GLU A 355 10.38 -8.95 -20.15
N ASP A 356 9.88 -8.84 -18.93
CA ASP A 356 10.49 -8.06 -17.84
C ASP A 356 11.10 -8.94 -16.74
N GLY A 357 11.32 -10.22 -17.00
CA GLY A 357 11.89 -11.17 -16.05
C GLY A 357 13.05 -11.99 -16.61
N LEU A 358 13.49 -12.94 -15.78
CA LEU A 358 14.61 -13.83 -16.06
C LEU A 358 14.13 -15.28 -16.17
N MET A 359 14.52 -15.97 -17.23
CA MET A 359 14.40 -17.43 -17.35
C MET A 359 15.79 -18.06 -17.14
N VAL A 360 15.89 -19.00 -16.20
CA VAL A 360 17.11 -19.74 -15.88
C VAL A 360 16.83 -21.22 -16.09
N GLN A 361 17.33 -21.77 -17.20
CA GLN A 361 17.22 -23.18 -17.50
C GLN A 361 18.38 -23.93 -16.85
N VAL A 362 18.09 -24.99 -16.10
CA VAL A 362 19.10 -25.78 -15.38
C VAL A 362 18.86 -27.28 -15.58
N PRO A 363 19.88 -28.13 -15.42
CA PRO A 363 19.70 -29.57 -15.32
C PRO A 363 18.81 -29.95 -14.13
N SER A 364 18.16 -31.11 -14.19
CA SER A 364 17.27 -31.57 -13.11
C SER A 364 18.01 -31.74 -11.77
N GLU A 365 19.27 -32.20 -11.79
CA GLU A 365 20.11 -32.30 -10.59
C GLU A 365 20.37 -30.93 -9.95
N THR A 366 20.70 -29.92 -10.75
CA THR A 366 20.89 -28.54 -10.31
C THR A 366 19.60 -27.95 -9.72
N MET A 367 18.43 -28.28 -10.27
CA MET A 367 17.13 -27.87 -9.72
C MET A 367 16.89 -28.46 -8.32
N VAL A 368 17.21 -29.74 -8.11
CA VAL A 368 17.11 -30.39 -6.80
C VAL A 368 18.07 -29.75 -5.79
N ALA A 369 19.32 -29.49 -6.20
CA ALA A 369 20.32 -28.84 -5.36
C ALA A 369 19.91 -27.40 -4.98
N LEU A 370 19.41 -26.62 -5.94
CA LEU A 370 18.88 -25.27 -5.72
C LEU A 370 17.76 -25.27 -4.66
N ARG A 371 16.77 -26.15 -4.83
CA ARG A 371 15.64 -26.25 -3.89
C ARG A 371 16.08 -26.68 -2.50
N THR A 372 17.07 -27.56 -2.41
CA THR A 372 17.66 -27.98 -1.12
C THR A 372 18.37 -26.81 -0.46
N ALA A 373 19.19 -26.06 -1.20
CA ALA A 373 19.87 -24.88 -0.67
C ALA A 373 18.89 -23.83 -0.14
N LEU A 374 17.79 -23.56 -0.85
CA LEU A 374 16.75 -22.64 -0.38
C LEU A 374 16.06 -23.14 0.89
N ARG A 375 15.80 -24.44 1.04
CA ARG A 375 15.24 -25.01 2.28
C ARG A 375 16.21 -24.92 3.45
N ASP A 376 17.49 -25.07 3.18
CA ASP A 376 18.55 -24.94 4.19
C ASP A 376 18.93 -23.49 4.48
N MET A 377 18.25 -22.51 3.86
CA MET A 377 18.57 -21.09 3.96
C MET A 377 20.04 -20.78 3.58
N ARG A 378 20.55 -21.50 2.58
CA ARG A 378 21.90 -21.36 2.04
C ARG A 378 21.88 -20.68 0.69
N ASP A 379 22.89 -19.85 0.45
CA ASP A 379 23.13 -19.22 -0.85
C ASP A 379 23.46 -20.29 -1.90
N TYR A 380 23.15 -19.99 -3.16
CA TYR A 380 23.37 -20.89 -4.27
C TYR A 380 23.77 -20.13 -5.53
N SER A 381 24.71 -20.66 -6.31
CA SER A 381 25.19 -20.03 -7.55
C SER A 381 25.13 -20.99 -8.73
N ILE A 382 24.70 -20.48 -9.87
CA ILE A 382 24.55 -21.22 -11.13
C ILE A 382 25.41 -20.50 -12.17
N GLY A 383 26.45 -21.18 -12.66
CA GLY A 383 27.21 -20.73 -13.82
C GLY A 383 26.41 -20.99 -15.11
N CYS A 384 26.16 -19.95 -15.88
CA CYS A 384 25.41 -19.98 -17.13
C CYS A 384 26.32 -19.85 -18.35
N GLY A 385 26.05 -20.64 -19.38
CA GLY A 385 26.83 -20.67 -20.62
C GLY A 385 28.07 -21.60 -20.56
N PRO A 386 28.76 -21.82 -21.70
CA PRO A 386 29.82 -22.83 -21.83
C PRO A 386 31.00 -22.67 -20.87
N ASN A 387 31.31 -21.43 -20.45
CA ASN A 387 32.42 -21.11 -19.56
C ASN A 387 31.97 -20.32 -18.32
N ALA A 388 30.71 -20.48 -17.89
CA ALA A 388 30.10 -19.64 -16.84
C ALA A 388 30.28 -18.13 -17.13
N GLU A 389 29.98 -17.73 -18.37
CA GLU A 389 30.10 -16.34 -18.85
C GLU A 389 29.19 -15.39 -18.06
N GLU A 390 28.05 -15.91 -17.60
CA GLU A 390 27.13 -15.25 -16.68
C GLU A 390 26.97 -16.11 -15.43
N THR A 391 26.79 -15.49 -14.26
CA THR A 391 26.48 -16.19 -13.02
C THR A 391 25.16 -15.72 -12.45
N VAL A 392 24.25 -16.66 -12.16
CA VAL A 392 23.03 -16.38 -11.41
C VAL A 392 23.24 -16.77 -9.95
N VAL A 393 23.12 -15.81 -9.04
CA VAL A 393 23.30 -16.00 -7.60
C VAL A 393 21.96 -15.84 -6.89
N LEU A 394 21.59 -16.79 -6.05
CA LEU A 394 20.53 -16.63 -5.07
C LEU A 394 21.20 -16.44 -3.71
N GLN A 395 20.91 -15.33 -3.06
CA GLN A 395 21.52 -15.00 -1.76
C GLN A 395 20.51 -14.56 -0.71
N TRP A 396 20.71 -15.03 0.51
CA TRP A 396 19.93 -14.65 1.68
C TRP A 396 20.50 -13.40 2.33
N THR A 397 19.82 -12.27 2.13
CA THR A 397 20.25 -10.94 2.56
C THR A 397 19.80 -10.60 3.99
N ALA A 398 20.18 -9.44 4.49
CA ALA A 398 19.58 -8.89 5.71
C ALA A 398 18.05 -8.85 5.60
N ASP A 399 17.40 -8.82 6.77
CA ASP A 399 15.96 -8.75 6.89
C ASP A 399 15.38 -7.56 6.12
N ASP A 400 14.23 -7.77 5.49
CA ASP A 400 13.46 -6.69 4.92
C ASP A 400 12.97 -5.81 6.07
N THR A 401 13.36 -4.54 6.05
CA THR A 401 12.93 -3.51 7.01
C THR A 401 12.20 -2.36 6.31
N ASN A 402 11.82 -2.52 5.03
CA ASN A 402 11.20 -1.47 4.23
C ASN A 402 9.68 -1.37 4.50
N PHE A 403 9.32 -1.16 5.76
CA PHE A 403 7.94 -1.02 6.22
C PHE A 403 7.87 -0.15 7.46
N ASN A 404 6.68 0.39 7.72
CA ASN A 404 6.46 1.36 8.80
C ASN A 404 7.43 2.57 8.71
N ILE A 405 7.85 2.92 7.48
CA ILE A 405 8.79 4.00 7.22
C ILE A 405 8.15 5.35 7.60
N GLY A 406 8.87 6.13 8.40
CA GLY A 406 8.43 7.43 8.90
C GLY A 406 7.41 7.36 10.04
N VAL A 407 7.02 6.17 10.49
CA VAL A 407 6.12 6.00 11.65
C VAL A 407 6.90 6.26 12.93
N LYS A 408 6.30 7.00 13.86
CA LYS A 408 6.89 7.32 15.17
C LYS A 408 5.97 6.85 16.28
N SER A 409 6.56 6.38 17.37
CA SER A 409 5.82 6.00 18.57
C SER A 409 5.15 7.22 19.20
N CYS A 410 3.85 7.11 19.49
CA CYS A 410 3.09 8.13 20.22
C CYS A 410 3.49 8.27 21.70
N VAL A 411 4.34 7.38 22.21
CA VAL A 411 4.82 7.42 23.60
C VAL A 411 5.96 8.42 23.77
N ASP A 412 6.96 8.36 22.89
CA ASP A 412 8.25 9.05 23.05
C ASP A 412 8.85 9.58 21.73
N GLY A 413 8.13 9.43 20.61
CA GLY A 413 8.61 9.84 19.29
C GLY A 413 9.67 8.94 18.67
N ARG A 414 9.97 7.78 19.27
CA ARG A 414 10.95 6.81 18.73
C ARG A 414 10.55 6.36 17.31
N PRO A 415 11.48 6.34 16.34
CA PRO A 415 11.22 5.79 15.01
C PRO A 415 10.83 4.31 15.06
N LEU A 416 9.82 3.93 14.27
CA LEU A 416 9.32 2.56 14.14
C LEU A 416 9.60 1.97 12.74
N ASP A 417 10.50 2.58 11.98
CA ASP A 417 10.98 2.08 10.71
C ASP A 417 11.53 0.65 10.86
N GLY A 418 11.01 -0.29 10.07
CA GLY A 418 11.39 -1.70 10.12
C GLY A 418 10.90 -2.49 11.34
N VAL A 419 10.14 -1.88 12.25
CA VAL A 419 9.56 -2.57 13.41
C VAL A 419 8.31 -3.35 12.97
N PRO A 420 8.26 -4.68 13.12
CA PRO A 420 7.10 -5.47 12.70
C PRO A 420 5.83 -5.04 13.43
N SER A 421 4.70 -5.04 12.72
CA SER A 421 3.41 -4.73 13.31
C SER A 421 2.31 -5.67 12.82
N ILE A 422 1.28 -5.82 13.66
CA ILE A 422 0.07 -6.58 13.35
C ILE A 422 -1.10 -5.60 13.42
N ARG A 423 -1.81 -5.44 12.29
CA ARG A 423 -3.02 -4.64 12.23
C ARG A 423 -4.21 -5.44 12.72
N VAL A 424 -5.05 -4.76 13.51
CA VAL A 424 -6.25 -5.35 14.08
C VAL A 424 -7.42 -5.05 13.16
N HIS A 425 -7.89 -6.09 12.49
CA HIS A 425 -9.09 -6.05 11.68
C HIS A 425 -10.30 -6.45 12.54
N ASN A 426 -11.41 -5.72 12.43
CA ASN A 426 -12.62 -5.94 13.22
C ASN A 426 -12.39 -5.93 14.74
N GLY A 427 -11.53 -5.01 15.21
CA GLY A 427 -11.32 -4.78 16.64
C GLY A 427 -12.60 -4.37 17.38
N THR A 428 -12.66 -4.66 18.67
CA THR A 428 -13.80 -4.25 19.51
C THR A 428 -13.76 -2.75 19.77
N ASP A 429 -14.86 -2.07 19.46
CA ASP A 429 -15.06 -0.67 19.84
C ASP A 429 -15.56 -0.55 21.26
N TYR A 430 -14.92 0.33 22.04
CA TYR A 430 -15.38 0.69 23.36
C TYR A 430 -15.96 2.10 23.32
N SER A 431 -17.28 2.19 23.53
CA SER A 431 -18.03 3.44 23.44
C SER A 431 -18.13 4.13 24.79
N GLY A 432 -17.74 5.40 24.82
CA GLY A 432 -18.10 6.35 25.88
C GLY A 432 -19.43 7.05 25.56
N GLY A 433 -19.62 8.24 26.15
CA GLY A 433 -20.84 9.03 25.91
C GLY A 433 -20.96 9.53 24.47
N THR A 434 -19.91 10.20 23.96
CA THR A 434 -19.91 10.79 22.61
C THR A 434 -18.78 10.31 21.70
N ARG A 435 -17.86 9.50 22.25
CA ARG A 435 -16.61 9.08 21.61
C ARG A 435 -16.46 7.56 21.70
N ILE A 436 -15.61 7.02 20.84
CA ILE A 436 -15.19 5.61 20.87
C ILE A 436 -13.67 5.55 20.99
N ILE A 437 -13.17 4.48 21.59
CA ILE A 437 -11.75 4.09 21.52
C ILE A 437 -11.65 2.71 20.87
N ARG A 438 -10.66 2.57 19.99
CA ARG A 438 -10.39 1.37 19.21
C ARG A 438 -8.90 1.06 19.23
N TRP A 439 -8.57 -0.22 19.35
CA TRP A 439 -7.23 -0.73 19.10
C TRP A 439 -7.06 -1.08 17.62
N THR A 440 -6.08 -0.46 16.95
CA THR A 440 -5.89 -0.57 15.50
C THR A 440 -4.65 -1.35 15.10
N GLU A 441 -3.58 -1.31 15.89
CA GLU A 441 -2.29 -1.92 15.54
C GLU A 441 -1.46 -2.21 16.79
N VAL A 442 -0.60 -3.23 16.71
CA VAL A 442 0.43 -3.52 17.71
C VAL A 442 1.79 -3.62 17.04
N PHE A 443 2.81 -3.01 17.64
CA PHE A 443 4.20 -3.03 17.17
C PHE A 443 5.04 -3.93 18.06
N ILE A 444 5.89 -4.77 17.45
CA ILE A 444 6.74 -5.75 18.13
C ILE A 444 8.17 -5.21 18.15
N LEU A 445 8.56 -4.55 19.24
CA LEU A 445 9.82 -3.80 19.33
C LEU A 445 11.06 -4.68 19.49
N GLN A 446 11.02 -5.62 20.42
CA GLN A 446 12.09 -6.57 20.70
C GLN A 446 11.42 -7.83 21.22
N CYS A 447 11.45 -8.89 20.41
CA CYS A 447 11.33 -10.25 20.91
C CYS A 447 12.77 -10.73 20.92
N GLU A 448 13.41 -10.84 22.09
CA GLU A 448 14.67 -11.59 22.14
C GLU A 448 14.35 -12.99 21.62
N ASP A 449 15.13 -13.47 20.64
CA ASP A 449 15.05 -14.84 20.16
C ASP A 449 15.31 -15.73 21.37
N SER A 450 14.22 -16.19 21.99
CA SER A 450 14.27 -17.12 23.08
C SER A 450 14.60 -18.49 22.50
N ASP A 451 15.87 -18.69 22.13
CA ASP A 451 16.45 -20.02 21.86
C ASP A 451 16.32 -20.96 23.09
N HIS A 452 15.79 -20.46 24.22
CA HIS A 452 15.74 -21.15 25.50
C HIS A 452 14.40 -21.13 26.27
N SER A 453 13.26 -20.70 25.69
CA SER A 453 11.94 -20.90 26.34
C SER A 453 11.01 -21.80 25.52
N ASN A 454 10.64 -22.94 26.11
CA ASN A 454 9.85 -24.02 25.50
C ASN A 454 8.38 -23.68 25.18
N GLU A 455 7.90 -22.46 25.42
CA GLU A 455 6.59 -22.01 24.97
C GLU A 455 6.70 -20.58 24.40
N PRO A 456 6.38 -20.37 23.11
CA PRO A 456 6.35 -19.02 22.54
C PRO A 456 5.24 -18.22 23.23
N LEU A 457 5.58 -17.04 23.73
CA LEU A 457 4.60 -16.10 24.29
C LEU A 457 3.56 -15.79 23.20
N ASP A 458 2.28 -16.01 23.50
CA ASP A 458 1.19 -15.65 22.58
C ASP A 458 1.00 -14.13 22.57
N ILE A 459 1.81 -13.45 21.74
CA ILE A 459 1.81 -11.99 21.56
C ILE A 459 0.40 -11.51 21.22
N SER A 460 -0.37 -12.26 20.45
CA SER A 460 -1.72 -11.88 20.04
C SER A 460 -2.67 -11.81 21.23
N ARG A 461 -2.74 -12.88 22.04
CA ARG A 461 -3.63 -12.92 23.21
C ARG A 461 -3.21 -11.92 24.29
N LEU A 462 -1.91 -11.77 24.51
CA LEU A 462 -1.38 -10.80 25.45
C LEU A 462 -1.74 -9.36 25.01
N SER A 463 -1.49 -9.04 23.74
CA SER A 463 -1.80 -7.71 23.18
C SER A 463 -3.29 -7.41 23.27
N GLU A 464 -4.15 -8.39 22.98
CA GLU A 464 -5.61 -8.26 23.13
C GLU A 464 -6.03 -7.97 24.57
N SER A 465 -5.44 -8.67 25.54
CA SER A 465 -5.73 -8.45 26.96
C SER A 465 -5.32 -7.04 27.42
N ILE A 466 -4.12 -6.59 27.03
CA ILE A 466 -3.60 -5.25 27.34
C ILE A 466 -4.47 -4.18 26.68
N ALA A 467 -4.81 -4.35 25.40
CA ALA A 467 -5.66 -3.42 24.66
C ALA A 467 -7.04 -3.30 25.30
N ARG A 468 -7.68 -4.43 25.65
CA ARG A 468 -8.97 -4.45 26.34
C ARG A 468 -8.92 -3.71 27.68
N ALA A 469 -7.92 -4.00 28.51
CA ALA A 469 -7.77 -3.34 29.81
C ALA A 469 -7.56 -1.83 29.65
N THR A 470 -6.71 -1.43 28.70
CA THR A 470 -6.43 -0.03 28.36
C THR A 470 -7.69 0.69 27.90
N CYS A 471 -8.43 0.12 26.94
CA CYS A 471 -9.65 0.72 26.42
C CYS A 471 -10.67 0.93 27.54
N LEU A 472 -10.97 -0.10 28.34
CA LEU A 472 -11.91 -0.02 29.46
C LEU A 472 -11.53 1.05 30.49
N ALA A 473 -10.23 1.20 30.79
CA ALA A 473 -9.74 2.22 31.71
C ALA A 473 -9.92 3.64 31.16
N LEU A 474 -9.84 3.81 29.83
CA LEU A 474 -9.90 5.12 29.18
C LEU A 474 -11.31 5.54 28.73
N VAL A 475 -12.28 4.63 28.62
CA VAL A 475 -13.68 4.94 28.26
C VAL A 475 -14.25 6.14 29.06
N PRO A 476 -14.09 6.22 30.39
CA PRO A 476 -14.62 7.35 31.17
C PRO A 476 -13.95 8.70 30.87
N LEU A 477 -12.79 8.69 30.20
CA LEU A 477 -11.94 9.86 29.97
C LEU A 477 -11.95 10.33 28.51
N LEU A 478 -12.65 9.64 27.59
CA LEU A 478 -12.56 9.93 26.16
C LEU A 478 -12.95 11.37 25.79
N ASP A 479 -13.97 11.93 26.45
CA ASP A 479 -14.38 13.32 26.19
C ASP A 479 -13.29 14.31 26.64
N LEU A 480 -12.61 14.04 27.77
CA LEU A 480 -11.49 14.86 28.27
C LEU A 480 -10.25 14.75 27.37
N LEU A 481 -9.90 13.53 26.96
CA LEU A 481 -8.79 13.27 26.03
C LEU A 481 -9.01 13.99 24.71
N SER A 482 -10.23 13.90 24.15
CA SER A 482 -10.58 14.62 22.94
C SER A 482 -10.54 16.14 23.11
N ALA A 483 -10.97 16.68 24.25
CA ALA A 483 -10.91 18.13 24.52
C ALA A 483 -9.45 18.62 24.64
N ALA A 484 -8.54 17.77 25.11
CA ALA A 484 -7.11 18.01 25.13
C ALA A 484 -6.41 17.73 23.78
N SER A 485 -7.16 17.39 22.73
CA SER A 485 -6.63 17.00 21.40
C SER A 485 -5.74 15.74 21.41
N LEU A 486 -5.90 14.86 22.40
CA LEU A 486 -5.20 13.58 22.51
C LEU A 486 -6.04 12.49 21.85
N THR A 487 -5.92 12.38 20.52
CA THR A 487 -6.75 11.46 19.71
C THR A 487 -6.07 10.14 19.37
N THR A 488 -4.74 10.11 19.39
CA THR A 488 -3.95 8.90 19.13
C THR A 488 -3.19 8.54 20.38
N LEU A 489 -3.49 7.37 20.93
CA LEU A 489 -2.96 6.91 22.21
C LEU A 489 -2.15 5.64 21.98
N ALA A 490 -1.05 5.50 22.71
CA ALA A 490 -0.24 4.29 22.69
C ALA A 490 0.09 3.84 24.11
N VAL A 491 0.14 2.51 24.28
CA VAL A 491 0.68 1.86 25.48
C VAL A 491 1.80 0.95 25.04
N ARG A 492 2.99 1.16 25.60
CA ARG A 492 4.15 0.27 25.45
C ARG A 492 4.25 -0.58 26.69
N THR A 493 4.39 -1.89 26.51
CA THR A 493 4.59 -2.82 27.63
C THR A 493 5.93 -3.51 27.51
N THR A 494 6.61 -3.69 28.64
CA THR A 494 7.83 -4.46 28.76
C THR A 494 7.52 -5.65 29.65
N ILE A 495 7.78 -6.84 29.13
CA ILE A 495 7.58 -8.09 29.85
C ILE A 495 8.89 -8.86 29.78
N HIS A 496 9.70 -8.69 30.81
CA HIS A 496 10.97 -9.36 31.01
C HIS A 496 10.96 -10.00 32.41
N PRO A 497 11.63 -11.15 32.63
CA PRO A 497 11.69 -11.79 33.95
C PRO A 497 12.09 -10.83 35.08
N ASP A 498 13.03 -9.92 34.81
CA ASP A 498 13.53 -8.94 35.78
C ASP A 498 12.78 -7.60 35.79
N ASN A 499 11.98 -7.32 34.75
CA ASN A 499 11.33 -6.02 34.60
C ASN A 499 9.97 -6.15 33.89
N VAL A 500 8.89 -5.86 34.62
CA VAL A 500 7.53 -5.79 34.07
C VAL A 500 7.01 -4.38 34.30
N GLY A 501 6.64 -3.71 33.22
CA GLY A 501 6.18 -2.32 33.28
C GLY A 501 5.43 -1.88 32.03
N TYR A 502 4.84 -0.70 32.10
CA TYR A 502 4.20 -0.06 30.95
C TYR A 502 4.46 1.44 30.94
N GLU A 503 4.45 2.00 29.73
CA GLU A 503 4.49 3.43 29.44
C GLU A 503 3.27 3.77 28.59
N ALA A 504 2.69 4.95 28.77
CA ALA A 504 1.58 5.42 27.96
C ALA A 504 1.84 6.83 27.46
N GLY A 505 1.38 7.14 26.26
CA GLY A 505 1.53 8.48 25.68
C GLY A 505 0.57 8.75 24.54
N SER A 506 0.60 10.01 24.09
CA SER A 506 -0.17 10.55 22.98
C SER A 506 0.69 11.54 22.22
N ASN A 507 0.36 11.70 20.93
CA ASN A 507 0.98 12.69 20.04
C ASN A 507 0.77 14.13 20.50
#